data_AF-A0A101ADX9-F1
#
_entry.id   AF-A0A101ADX9-F1
#
_cell.length_a   1.000
_cell.length_b   1.000
_cell.length_c   1.000
_cell.angle_alpha   90.00
_cell.angle_beta   90.00
_cell.angle_gamma   90.00
#
_symmetry.space_group_name_H-M   'P 1'
#
loop_
_entity.id
_entity.type
_entity.pdbx_description
1 polymer ?
#
loop_
_entity_poly.entity_id
_entity_poly.type
_entity_poly.pdbx_seq_one_letter_code
_entity_poly.pdbx_strand_id
1 'polypeptide(L)'
;MQAWTAPAAFGRSDCERIGDAMLGQPVLALTSLAYVAVGIAVLCWAIRGRAVLAGAAGVALVAVGFGSFVFHGPQPPWAGPVHDWPIVALAGVCVIGVIGSARGRRSVWVAAAAVFALGLAAYAAGRTGSPLCRPDSLWQYHGLWHVLSGAAAGLAAWAMMPARQYRSRRCR
;
A
#
# COMPACT_ATOMS: atom_id res chain seq x y z
N MET A 1 14.95 -30.69 -15.40
CA MET A 1 14.12 -30.36 -14.23
C MET A 1 14.98 -29.54 -13.28
N GLN A 2 14.95 -28.21 -13.43
CA GLN A 2 15.76 -27.29 -12.61
C GLN A 2 15.19 -27.23 -11.19
N ALA A 3 16.05 -27.44 -10.20
CA ALA A 3 15.71 -27.39 -8.79
C ALA A 3 15.41 -25.95 -8.35
N TRP A 4 14.12 -25.66 -8.15
CA TRP A 4 13.61 -24.48 -7.47
C TRP A 4 13.67 -24.71 -5.95
N THR A 5 14.84 -24.77 -5.34
CA THR A 5 14.95 -24.92 -3.88
C THR A 5 16.15 -24.15 -3.31
N ALA A 6 16.23 -22.86 -3.61
CA ALA A 6 16.64 -21.94 -2.57
C ALA A 6 15.34 -21.50 -1.90
N PRO A 7 15.13 -21.69 -0.58
CA PRO A 7 14.08 -20.95 0.09
C PRO A 7 14.37 -19.48 -0.21
N ALA A 8 13.47 -18.82 -0.94
CA ALA A 8 13.53 -17.39 -1.10
C ALA A 8 13.48 -16.85 0.32
N ALA A 9 14.60 -16.34 0.81
CA ALA A 9 14.65 -15.69 2.10
C ALA A 9 13.80 -14.41 1.97
N PHE A 10 12.51 -14.55 2.27
CA PHE A 10 11.54 -13.47 2.29
C PHE A 10 11.97 -12.44 3.34
N GLY A 11 11.67 -11.16 3.10
CA GLY A 11 11.94 -10.10 4.07
C GLY A 11 13.40 -9.86 4.46
N ARG A 12 14.39 -10.25 3.65
CA ARG A 12 15.83 -9.98 3.97
C ARG A 12 16.16 -8.50 4.18
N SER A 13 15.40 -7.61 3.55
CA SER A 13 15.51 -6.17 3.74
C SER A 13 14.80 -5.66 4.99
N ASP A 14 13.97 -6.47 5.61
CA ASP A 14 13.13 -6.09 6.73
C ASP A 14 13.88 -6.26 8.03
N CYS A 15 13.78 -5.24 8.87
CA CYS A 15 14.48 -5.25 10.14
C CYS A 15 13.89 -6.24 11.14
N GLU A 16 12.57 -6.42 11.14
CA GLU A 16 11.87 -7.31 12.06
C GLU A 16 12.39 -8.75 11.93
N ARG A 17 12.73 -9.35 13.06
CA ARG A 17 13.18 -10.75 13.10
C ARG A 17 12.09 -11.67 12.56
N ILE A 18 12.48 -12.58 11.67
CA ILE A 18 11.63 -13.67 11.21
C ILE A 18 11.68 -14.80 12.25
N GLY A 19 10.53 -15.14 12.84
CA GLY A 19 10.36 -16.26 13.77
C GLY A 19 9.59 -17.45 13.17
N ASP A 20 9.53 -18.56 13.91
CA ASP A 20 8.89 -19.80 13.46
C ASP A 20 7.37 -19.87 13.74
N ALA A 21 6.77 -18.76 14.19
CA ALA A 21 5.34 -18.69 14.49
C ALA A 21 4.49 -18.58 13.21
N MET A 22 3.17 -18.71 13.33
CA MET A 22 2.24 -18.48 12.21
C MET A 22 2.39 -17.11 11.54
N LEU A 23 2.87 -16.11 12.28
CA LEU A 23 3.29 -14.82 11.74
C LEU A 23 4.81 -14.73 11.89
N GLY A 24 5.54 -14.86 10.78
CA GLY A 24 7.00 -14.78 10.77
C GLY A 24 7.48 -13.41 11.25
N GLN A 25 6.81 -12.34 10.85
CA GLN A 25 7.06 -10.95 11.22
C GLN A 25 5.75 -10.30 11.69
N PRO A 26 5.35 -10.52 12.96
CA PRO A 26 4.05 -10.09 13.48
C PRO A 26 3.74 -8.60 13.31
N VAL A 27 4.71 -7.71 13.52
CA VAL A 27 4.49 -6.26 13.43
C VAL A 27 4.25 -5.85 11.99
N LEU A 28 5.07 -6.31 11.05
CA LEU A 28 4.91 -6.01 9.62
C LEU A 28 3.63 -6.64 9.06
N ALA A 29 3.30 -7.87 9.46
CA ALA A 29 2.05 -8.52 9.09
C ALA A 29 0.84 -7.68 9.56
N LEU A 30 0.78 -7.31 10.85
CA LEU A 30 -0.36 -6.56 11.39
C LEU A 30 -0.46 -5.13 10.82
N THR A 31 0.67 -4.44 10.66
CA THR A 31 0.66 -3.07 10.12
C THR A 31 0.25 -3.02 8.65
N SER A 32 0.45 -4.09 7.88
CA SER A 32 -0.02 -4.17 6.49
C SER A 32 -1.55 -4.14 6.36
N LEU A 33 -2.30 -4.46 7.44
CA LEU A 33 -3.75 -4.30 7.48
C LEU A 33 -4.20 -2.83 7.34
N ALA A 34 -3.29 -1.86 7.50
CA ALA A 34 -3.55 -0.46 7.16
C ALA A 34 -3.96 -0.29 5.69
N TYR A 35 -3.32 -1.02 4.76
CA TYR A 35 -3.70 -1.00 3.35
C TYR A 35 -5.12 -1.54 3.13
N VAL A 36 -5.49 -2.61 3.83
CA VAL A 36 -6.83 -3.19 3.76
C VAL A 36 -7.88 -2.18 4.25
N ALA A 37 -7.63 -1.56 5.40
CA ALA A 37 -8.53 -0.56 5.97
C ALA A 37 -8.72 0.64 5.03
N VAL A 38 -7.63 1.20 4.48
CA VAL A 38 -7.69 2.31 3.52
C VAL A 38 -8.38 1.86 2.23
N GLY A 39 -8.07 0.68 1.70
CA GLY A 39 -8.68 0.13 0.50
C GLY A 39 -10.19 -0.04 0.63
N ILE A 40 -10.68 -0.55 1.76
CA ILE A 40 -12.12 -0.65 2.06
C ILE A 40 -12.76 0.73 2.11
N ALA A 41 -12.15 1.71 2.80
CA ALA A 41 -12.67 3.07 2.86
C ALA A 41 -12.78 3.70 1.45
N VAL A 42 -11.75 3.53 0.63
CA VAL A 42 -11.72 3.97 -0.77
C VAL A 42 -12.82 3.29 -1.58
N LEU A 43 -13.02 1.98 -1.43
CA LEU A 43 -14.10 1.24 -2.11
C LEU A 43 -15.48 1.80 -1.72
N CYS A 44 -15.72 2.05 -0.43
CA CYS A 44 -16.96 2.65 0.03
C CYS A 44 -17.20 4.03 -0.60
N TRP A 45 -16.16 4.86 -0.72
CA TRP A 45 -16.26 6.16 -1.40
C TRP A 45 -16.49 6.02 -2.90
N ALA A 46 -15.75 5.12 -3.56
CA ALA A 46 -15.82 4.88 -4.98
C ALA A 46 -17.20 4.38 -5.42
N ILE A 47 -17.81 3.47 -4.65
CA ILE A 47 -19.19 2.99 -4.89
C ILE A 47 -20.18 4.15 -4.78
N ARG A 48 -20.09 4.96 -3.73
CA ARG A 48 -20.99 6.13 -3.54
C ARG A 48 -20.83 7.19 -4.63
N GLY A 49 -19.61 7.39 -5.13
CA GLY A 49 -19.28 8.39 -6.15
C GLY A 49 -19.25 7.85 -7.58
N ARG A 50 -19.54 6.56 -7.80
CA ARG A 50 -19.42 5.86 -9.10
C ARG A 50 -18.05 6.09 -9.78
N ALA A 51 -16.99 6.07 -8.99
CA ALA A 51 -15.63 6.38 -9.42
C ALA A 51 -14.84 5.10 -9.73
N VAL A 52 -14.89 4.62 -10.98
CA VAL A 52 -14.29 3.35 -11.38
C VAL A 52 -12.79 3.28 -11.06
N LEU A 53 -12.03 4.33 -11.40
CA LEU A 53 -10.57 4.34 -11.19
C LEU A 53 -10.19 4.36 -9.70
N ALA A 54 -10.92 5.12 -8.88
CA ALA A 54 -10.77 5.09 -7.43
C ALA A 54 -11.16 3.71 -6.86
N GLY A 55 -12.19 3.07 -7.40
CA GLY A 55 -12.57 1.70 -7.05
C GLY A 55 -11.47 0.69 -7.36
N ALA A 56 -10.85 0.79 -8.54
CA ALA A 56 -9.70 -0.03 -8.90
C ALA A 56 -8.51 0.17 -7.94
N ALA A 57 -8.24 1.42 -7.54
CA ALA A 57 -7.22 1.72 -6.52
C ALA A 57 -7.57 1.07 -5.17
N GLY A 58 -8.85 1.12 -4.77
CA GLY A 58 -9.33 0.47 -3.55
C GLY A 58 -9.17 -1.06 -3.56
N VAL A 59 -9.53 -1.72 -4.66
CA VAL A 59 -9.31 -3.18 -4.83
C VAL A 59 -7.82 -3.50 -4.76
N ALA A 60 -7.00 -2.76 -5.50
CA ALA A 60 -5.55 -2.97 -5.52
C ALA A 60 -4.94 -2.76 -4.13
N LEU A 61 -5.40 -1.77 -3.35
CA LEU A 61 -4.97 -1.55 -1.97
C LEU A 61 -5.32 -2.72 -1.03
N VAL A 62 -6.54 -3.25 -1.13
CA VAL A 62 -6.93 -4.44 -0.35
C VAL A 62 -6.05 -5.63 -0.73
N ALA A 63 -5.77 -5.82 -2.03
CA ALA A 63 -4.89 -6.88 -2.50
C ALA A 63 -3.44 -6.71 -2.03
N VAL A 64 -2.91 -5.47 -2.00
CA VAL A 64 -1.59 -5.17 -1.43
C VAL A 64 -1.54 -5.52 0.06
N GLY A 65 -2.55 -5.10 0.83
CA GLY A 65 -2.62 -5.41 2.26
C GLY A 65 -2.71 -6.91 2.54
N PHE A 66 -3.54 -7.63 1.80
CA PHE A 66 -3.62 -9.07 1.90
C PHE A 66 -2.30 -9.75 1.53
N GLY A 67 -1.69 -9.35 0.42
CA GLY A 67 -0.43 -9.94 -0.04
C GLY A 67 0.73 -9.67 0.90
N SER A 68 0.82 -8.45 1.45
CA SER A 68 1.80 -8.07 2.47
C SER A 68 1.57 -8.81 3.79
N PHE A 69 0.33 -9.01 4.22
CA PHE A 69 0.04 -9.85 5.38
C PHE A 69 0.53 -11.28 5.17
N VAL A 70 0.31 -11.86 3.98
CA VAL A 70 0.79 -13.22 3.66
C VAL A 70 2.33 -13.27 3.61
N PHE A 71 2.97 -12.24 3.05
CA PHE A 71 4.42 -12.14 2.90
C PHE A 71 5.18 -11.93 4.20
N HIS A 72 4.60 -11.21 5.16
CA HIS A 72 5.22 -11.02 6.47
C HIS A 72 4.69 -12.02 7.51
N GLY A 73 3.50 -12.57 7.32
CA GLY A 73 2.89 -13.54 8.21
C GLY A 73 3.34 -14.97 7.91
N PRO A 74 2.48 -15.80 7.29
CA PRO A 74 2.74 -17.24 7.11
C PRO A 74 3.84 -17.59 6.11
N GLN A 75 4.28 -16.65 5.26
CA GLN A 75 5.42 -16.84 4.34
C GLN A 75 5.42 -18.13 3.49
N PRO A 76 4.29 -18.52 2.85
CA PRO A 76 4.29 -19.68 1.96
C PRO A 76 5.20 -19.42 0.74
N PRO A 77 5.63 -20.47 0.00
CA PRO A 77 6.55 -20.33 -1.13
C PRO A 77 6.07 -19.37 -2.25
N TRP A 78 4.77 -19.11 -2.34
CA TRP A 78 4.14 -18.21 -3.32
C TRP A 78 3.89 -16.79 -2.79
N ALA A 79 4.33 -16.46 -1.57
CA ALA A 79 4.06 -15.19 -0.93
C ALA A 79 4.63 -13.99 -1.70
N GLY A 80 5.81 -14.14 -2.32
CA GLY A 80 6.45 -13.10 -3.13
C GLY A 80 5.56 -12.57 -4.25
N PRO A 81 5.14 -13.41 -5.22
CA PRO A 81 4.22 -12.98 -6.27
C PRO A 81 2.90 -12.37 -5.76
N VAL A 82 2.33 -12.93 -4.69
CA VAL A 82 1.08 -12.41 -4.11
C VAL A 82 1.27 -11.05 -3.43
N HIS A 83 2.48 -10.72 -3.00
CA HIS A 83 2.85 -9.41 -2.49
C HIS A 83 3.15 -8.40 -3.62
N ASP A 84 3.96 -8.78 -4.60
CA ASP A 84 4.53 -7.84 -5.57
C ASP A 84 3.55 -7.42 -6.66
N TRP A 85 2.73 -8.35 -7.18
CA TRP A 85 1.83 -8.05 -8.30
C TRP A 85 0.75 -7.01 -7.95
N PRO A 86 0.10 -7.06 -6.77
CA PRO A 86 -0.81 -6.01 -6.34
C PRO A 86 -0.16 -4.63 -6.24
N ILE A 87 1.13 -4.55 -5.83
CA ILE A 87 1.88 -3.29 -5.76
C ILE A 87 2.07 -2.71 -7.16
N VAL A 88 2.46 -3.54 -8.13
CA VAL A 88 2.58 -3.14 -9.54
C VAL A 88 1.24 -2.65 -10.09
N ALA A 89 0.15 -3.36 -9.80
CA ALA A 89 -1.19 -2.97 -10.24
C ALA A 89 -1.61 -1.62 -9.64
N LEU A 90 -1.40 -1.41 -8.34
CA LEU A 90 -1.69 -0.15 -7.66
C LEU A 90 -0.87 1.01 -8.26
N ALA A 91 0.42 0.79 -8.52
CA ALA A 91 1.27 1.77 -9.17
C ALA A 91 0.73 2.16 -10.56
N GLY A 92 0.33 1.18 -11.38
CA GLY A 92 -0.29 1.42 -12.69
C GLY A 92 -1.57 2.27 -12.59
N VAL A 93 -2.47 1.95 -11.64
CA VAL A 93 -3.68 2.74 -11.38
C VAL A 93 -3.35 4.17 -10.96
N CYS A 94 -2.35 4.36 -10.08
CA CYS A 94 -1.88 5.67 -9.66
C CYS A 94 -1.33 6.49 -10.83
N VAL A 95 -0.54 5.89 -11.73
CA VAL A 95 -0.02 6.55 -12.94
C VAL A 95 -1.17 7.03 -13.83
N ILE A 96 -2.16 6.17 -14.10
CA ILE A 96 -3.35 6.54 -14.88
C ILE A 96 -4.09 7.70 -14.20
N GLY A 97 -4.25 7.66 -12.88
CA GLY A 97 -4.89 8.71 -12.11
C GLY A 97 -4.15 10.05 -12.16
N VAL A 98 -2.82 10.05 -12.08
CA VAL A 98 -1.99 11.25 -12.23
C VAL A 98 -2.22 11.85 -13.61
N ILE A 99 -2.11 11.07 -14.67
CA ILE A 99 -2.30 11.54 -16.05
C ILE A 99 -3.70 12.14 -16.23
N GLY A 100 -4.74 11.49 -15.69
CA GLY A 100 -6.13 11.90 -15.87
C GLY A 100 -6.60 13.06 -14.97
N SER A 101 -5.94 13.32 -13.83
CA SER A 101 -6.48 14.24 -12.81
C SER A 101 -5.49 15.23 -12.20
N ALA A 102 -4.18 15.13 -12.50
CA ALA A 102 -3.16 15.94 -11.84
C ALA A 102 -3.35 17.45 -12.04
N ARG A 103 -3.83 17.88 -13.21
CA ARG A 103 -4.03 19.32 -13.48
C ARG A 103 -5.14 19.92 -12.62
N GLY A 104 -6.23 19.17 -12.40
CA GLY A 104 -7.39 19.63 -11.62
C GLY A 104 -7.24 19.44 -10.11
N ARG A 105 -6.32 18.57 -9.67
CA ARG A 105 -6.11 18.25 -8.24
C ARG A 105 -4.64 18.22 -7.85
N ARG A 106 -3.84 19.14 -8.39
CA ARG A 106 -2.38 19.18 -8.22
C ARG A 106 -1.94 19.14 -6.76
N SER A 107 -2.57 19.93 -5.90
CA SER A 107 -2.23 20.00 -4.47
C SER A 107 -2.38 18.64 -3.78
N VAL A 108 -3.39 17.87 -4.14
CA VAL A 108 -3.65 16.53 -3.59
C VAL A 108 -2.58 15.54 -4.03
N TRP A 109 -2.20 15.57 -5.32
CA TRP A 109 -1.14 14.72 -5.83
C TRP A 109 0.23 15.06 -5.24
N VAL A 110 0.51 16.35 -5.02
CA VAL A 110 1.72 16.80 -4.31
C VAL A 110 1.71 16.29 -2.87
N ALA A 111 0.58 16.40 -2.17
CA ALA A 111 0.45 15.87 -0.81
C ALA A 111 0.65 14.34 -0.78
N ALA A 112 0.03 13.60 -1.69
CA ALA A 112 0.19 12.15 -1.82
C ALA A 112 1.66 11.77 -2.07
N ALA A 113 2.33 12.47 -2.99
CA ALA A 113 3.75 12.25 -3.28
C ALA A 113 4.65 12.57 -2.07
N ALA A 114 4.37 13.64 -1.33
CA ALA A 114 5.13 14.00 -0.13
C ALA A 114 4.96 12.94 0.97
N VAL A 115 3.73 12.48 1.23
CA VAL A 115 3.47 11.41 2.20
C VAL A 115 4.16 10.10 1.79
N PHE A 116 4.12 9.76 0.50
CA PHE A 116 4.83 8.59 -0.03
C PHE A 116 6.35 8.70 0.15
N ALA A 117 6.92 9.87 -0.13
CA ALA A 117 8.34 10.14 0.07
C ALA A 117 8.76 10.01 1.54
N LEU A 118 7.94 10.47 2.48
CA LEU A 118 8.16 10.24 3.91
C LEU A 118 8.12 8.77 4.27
N GLY A 119 7.21 8.01 3.66
CA GLY A 119 7.19 6.55 3.77
C GLY A 119 8.50 5.92 3.30
N LEU A 120 8.96 6.27 2.10
CA LEU A 120 10.23 5.74 1.55
C LEU A 120 11.41 6.06 2.47
N ALA A 121 11.44 7.28 3.01
CA ALA A 121 12.45 7.69 3.98
C ALA A 121 12.38 6.85 5.26
N ALA A 122 11.18 6.58 5.80
CA ALA A 122 11.01 5.70 6.94
C ALA A 122 11.55 4.29 6.66
N TYR A 123 11.12 3.66 5.56
CA TYR A 123 11.62 2.34 5.16
C TYR A 123 13.15 2.32 5.03
N ALA A 124 13.73 3.28 4.31
CA ALA A 124 15.18 3.38 4.12
C ALA A 124 15.94 3.55 5.45
N ALA A 125 15.38 4.34 6.37
CA ALA A 125 16.02 4.63 7.66
C ALA A 125 16.04 3.44 8.61
N GLY A 126 15.07 2.50 8.50
CA GLY A 126 14.94 1.38 9.41
C GLY A 126 15.04 -0.02 8.78
N ARG A 127 15.44 -0.15 7.51
CA ARG A 127 15.70 -1.44 6.87
C ARG A 127 16.89 -2.19 7.49
N THR A 128 17.04 -3.48 7.21
CA THR A 128 18.19 -4.30 7.67
C THR A 128 19.52 -3.65 7.33
N GLY A 129 20.41 -3.60 8.32
CA GLY A 129 21.74 -2.97 8.21
C GLY A 129 21.77 -1.46 8.45
N SER A 130 20.61 -0.81 8.67
CA SER A 130 20.55 0.59 9.09
C SER A 130 20.84 0.74 10.59
N PRO A 131 21.34 1.92 11.05
CA PRO A 131 21.61 2.16 12.47
C PRO A 131 20.34 2.24 13.33
N LEU A 132 19.17 2.47 12.72
CA LEU A 132 17.89 2.52 13.44
C LEU A 132 17.17 1.18 13.48
N CYS A 133 17.71 0.15 12.81
CA CYS A 133 17.11 -1.17 12.83
C CYS A 133 17.23 -1.81 14.23
N ARG A 134 16.07 -2.13 14.81
CA ARG A 134 15.94 -2.93 16.05
C ARG A 134 15.01 -4.12 15.77
N PRO A 135 15.54 -5.34 15.57
CA PRO A 135 14.75 -6.49 15.12
C PRO A 135 13.64 -6.93 16.07
N ASP A 136 13.82 -6.70 17.37
CA ASP A 136 12.89 -7.09 18.44
C ASP A 136 11.90 -6.00 18.85
N SER A 137 11.96 -4.84 18.19
CA SER A 137 11.14 -3.69 18.55
C SER A 137 9.72 -3.83 18.01
N LEU A 138 8.71 -3.51 18.83
CA LEU A 138 7.34 -3.32 18.37
C LEU A 138 7.19 -2.09 17.46
N TRP A 139 8.11 -1.13 17.57
CA TRP A 139 8.21 -0.02 16.64
C TRP A 139 9.09 -0.42 15.45
N GLN A 140 8.46 -0.62 14.30
CA GLN A 140 9.12 -0.92 13.03
C GLN A 140 8.91 0.22 12.03
N TYR A 141 9.99 0.76 11.48
CA TYR A 141 9.91 1.78 10.43
C TYR A 141 9.28 1.24 9.13
N HIS A 142 9.41 -0.06 8.86
CA HIS A 142 8.67 -0.70 7.77
C HIS A 142 7.16 -0.68 8.07
N GLY A 143 6.75 -0.89 9.32
CA GLY A 143 5.34 -0.71 9.72
C GLY A 143 4.84 0.73 9.49
N LEU A 144 5.66 1.74 9.75
CA LEU A 144 5.35 3.13 9.41
C LEU A 144 5.23 3.35 7.89
N TRP A 145 6.09 2.68 7.10
CA TRP A 145 5.98 2.66 5.64
C TRP A 145 4.62 2.13 5.16
N HIS A 146 4.10 1.06 5.78
CA HIS A 146 2.76 0.54 5.45
C HIS A 146 1.68 1.61 5.60
N VAL A 147 1.68 2.29 6.76
CA VAL A 147 0.69 3.33 7.06
C VAL A 147 0.81 4.51 6.12
N LEU A 148 2.02 5.04 5.89
CA LEU A 148 2.24 6.23 5.08
C LEU A 148 1.96 5.97 3.60
N SER A 149 2.45 4.86 3.04
CA SER A 149 2.19 4.54 1.63
C SER A 149 0.71 4.18 1.38
N GLY A 150 0.04 3.54 2.34
CA GLY A 150 -1.41 3.33 2.31
C GLY A 150 -2.18 4.65 2.30
N ALA A 151 -1.82 5.58 3.19
CA ALA A 151 -2.41 6.92 3.22
C ALA A 151 -2.17 7.71 1.92
N ALA A 152 -0.96 7.65 1.36
CA ALA A 152 -0.64 8.27 0.08
C ALA A 152 -1.50 7.72 -1.07
N ALA A 153 -1.68 6.40 -1.13
CA ALA A 153 -2.57 5.76 -2.12
C ALA A 153 -4.04 6.13 -1.89
N GLY A 154 -4.49 6.28 -0.63
CA GLY A 154 -5.81 6.79 -0.30
C GLY A 154 -6.04 8.23 -0.80
N LEU A 155 -5.04 9.11 -0.64
CA LEU A 155 -5.07 10.46 -1.18
C LEU A 155 -5.09 10.47 -2.72
N ALA A 156 -4.29 9.60 -3.35
CA ALA A 156 -4.30 9.41 -4.80
C ALA A 156 -5.68 8.96 -5.30
N ALA A 157 -6.30 7.97 -4.65
CA ALA A 157 -7.64 7.51 -4.98
C ALA A 157 -8.69 8.60 -4.79
N TRP A 158 -8.57 9.43 -3.75
CA TRP A 158 -9.44 10.60 -3.57
C TRP A 158 -9.28 11.62 -4.70
N ALA A 159 -8.06 11.82 -5.20
CA ALA A 159 -7.82 12.68 -6.36
C ALA A 159 -8.49 12.16 -7.65
N MET A 160 -8.64 10.84 -7.78
CA MET A 160 -9.33 10.21 -8.91
C MET A 160 -10.86 10.32 -8.83
N MET A 161 -11.43 10.74 -7.69
CA MET A 161 -12.88 10.90 -7.56
C MET A 161 -13.39 12.00 -8.51
N PRO A 162 -14.55 11.81 -9.16
CA PRO A 162 -15.21 12.87 -9.90
C PRO A 162 -15.43 14.09 -9.00
N ALA A 163 -15.28 15.30 -9.54
CA ALA A 163 -15.81 16.48 -8.87
C ALA A 163 -17.32 16.27 -8.70
N ARG A 164 -17.88 16.54 -7.51
CA ARG A 164 -19.33 16.54 -7.35
C ARG A 164 -19.89 17.48 -8.40
N GLN A 165 -20.53 16.94 -9.43
CA GLN A 165 -21.33 17.75 -10.33
C GLN A 165 -22.45 18.31 -9.46
N TYR A 166 -22.31 19.56 -9.02
CA TYR A 166 -23.44 20.32 -8.53
C TYR A 166 -24.40 20.42 -9.70
N ARG A 167 -25.35 19.49 -9.78
CA ARG A 167 -26.43 19.51 -10.75
C ARG A 167 -27.23 20.74 -10.35
N SER A 168 -26.90 21.89 -10.93
CA SER A 168 -27.77 23.04 -10.85
C SER A 168 -29.09 22.54 -11.40
N ARG A 169 -30.06 22.37 -10.50
CA ARG A 169 -31.46 22.31 -10.90
C ARG A 169 -31.70 23.68 -11.52
N ARG A 170 -31.42 23.83 -12.82
CA ARG A 170 -32.05 24.88 -13.62
C ARG A 170 -33.54 24.55 -13.55
N CYS A 171 -34.22 25.18 -12.61
CA CYS A 171 -35.66 25.35 -12.69
C CYS A 171 -35.91 26.02 -14.05
N ARG A 172 -36.59 25.30 -14.93
CA ARG A 172 -37.31 25.88 -16.05
C ARG A 172 -38.68 26.28 -15.54
#